data_AF-A0A956CG09-F1
#
_entry.id   AF-A0A956CG09-F1
#
_cell.length_a   1.000
_cell.length_b   1.000
_cell.length_c   1.000
_cell.angle_alpha   90.00
_cell.angle_beta   90.00
_cell.angle_gamma   90.00
#
_symmetry.space_group_name_H-M   'P 1'
#
loop_
_entity.id
_entity.type
_entity.pdbx_description
1 polymer ?
#
loop_
_entity_poly.entity_id
_entity_poly.type
_entity_poly.pdbx_seq_one_letter_code
_entity_poly.pdbx_strand_id
1 'polypeptide(L)'
;MKQKILRNFTCAGLLALTTAACGGTKPPEHGGHTGPVSEAESSSKQRESVAITVYNQNFGLVREVRNVGLGKGRVSLEFKDVSAHIQPETVSIKSLSSADALSVLEQNYRYDVLTPQKLLEKYVGKKIRVYRYNEKTGKDEAYDAEVLAAEQGTVLKIGNEITYNFPGRFAFPEVPDNLIAKPTLVWLLDSGAAQQKVEISYLSQNLNWSADYVLVVDDKDEKGDLTGWVTLTNNSGTSYENATLKLVAGDVQRVSQQQMMDYAMAETASAPPPPPAEPQFHEEGFFEYHLYTLSRPADVLDKEQKQVTLLDAHDIAIEKKLIFFGAAQYYRGNYGQVVSNQKVGVYLDFENKKSNHMGMPLPKGVVRVYKADKSGAKQFIGEDSIDHTPRDEEIRIKMGEAFDVVGDRKQTDWKTLGICASESSWEIELRNHKDEAATVEVREPINGDWEILSESHRHKKEDAHTFTFDVNVPARGKTKVTYRVRVRWC
;
A
#
# COMPACT_ATOMS: atom_id res chain seq x y z
N MET A 1 -58.01 21.45 49.20
CA MET A 1 -58.98 21.70 50.29
C MET A 1 -58.98 20.48 51.21
N LYS A 2 -58.56 20.68 52.46
CA LYS A 2 -58.87 19.91 53.69
C LYS A 2 -58.68 18.37 53.74
N GLN A 3 -57.59 18.06 54.43
CA GLN A 3 -57.29 17.01 55.41
C GLN A 3 -58.44 16.44 56.30
N LYS A 4 -58.13 15.26 56.87
CA LYS A 4 -58.72 14.50 58.02
C LYS A 4 -59.76 13.43 57.63
N ILE A 5 -59.79 12.22 58.19
CA ILE A 5 -59.88 11.88 59.63
C ILE A 5 -59.36 10.43 59.92
N LEU A 6 -58.69 10.30 61.07
CA LEU A 6 -58.30 9.10 61.82
C LEU A 6 -59.47 8.17 62.21
N ARG A 7 -59.19 6.89 62.46
CA ARG A 7 -59.80 6.21 63.62
C ARG A 7 -58.88 5.17 64.26
N ASN A 8 -58.69 5.37 65.56
CA ASN A 8 -57.93 4.59 66.53
C ASN A 8 -58.61 3.26 66.89
N PHE A 9 -57.82 2.29 67.36
CA PHE A 9 -58.20 1.40 68.45
C PHE A 9 -57.01 1.19 69.39
N THR A 10 -57.31 1.20 70.69
CA THR A 10 -56.39 1.20 71.84
C THR A 10 -56.69 -0.01 72.75
N CYS A 11 -55.71 -0.35 73.61
CA CYS A 11 -55.72 -1.28 74.77
C CYS A 11 -55.47 -2.77 74.46
N ALA A 12 -54.69 -3.53 75.22
CA ALA A 12 -53.80 -3.37 76.38
C ALA A 12 -52.91 -4.65 76.38
N GLY A 13 -51.60 -4.63 76.64
CA GLY A 13 -50.98 -4.57 77.97
C GLY A 13 -50.26 -5.90 78.28
N LEU A 14 -48.93 -5.88 78.42
CA LEU A 14 -48.14 -6.44 79.53
C LEU A 14 -46.63 -6.41 79.19
N LEU A 15 -45.84 -5.92 80.14
CA LEU A 15 -44.37 -5.94 80.14
C LEU A 15 -43.83 -7.37 80.32
N ALA A 16 -42.77 -7.72 79.58
CA ALA A 16 -41.66 -8.50 80.10
C ALA A 16 -40.38 -8.19 79.29
N LEU A 17 -39.33 -7.78 80.00
CA LEU A 17 -37.99 -7.52 79.45
C LEU A 17 -37.32 -8.82 78.99
N THR A 18 -36.82 -8.85 77.76
CA THR A 18 -35.68 -9.71 77.38
C THR A 18 -34.84 -9.04 76.30
N THR A 19 -33.62 -8.64 76.69
CA THR A 19 -32.39 -8.52 75.88
C THR A 19 -32.52 -8.07 74.42
N ALA A 20 -32.20 -6.79 74.17
CA ALA A 20 -31.92 -6.28 72.84
C ALA A 20 -30.66 -6.96 72.26
N ALA A 21 -30.86 -7.93 71.38
CA ALA A 21 -29.88 -8.29 70.37
C ALA A 21 -30.14 -7.41 69.15
N CYS A 22 -29.29 -6.40 68.92
CA CYS A 22 -29.27 -5.67 67.66
C CYS A 22 -28.84 -6.63 66.55
N GLY A 23 -29.82 -7.25 65.89
CA GLY A 23 -29.63 -7.85 64.58
C GLY A 23 -29.39 -6.74 63.56
N GLY A 24 -28.13 -6.33 63.43
CA GLY A 24 -27.70 -5.52 62.30
C GLY A 24 -27.97 -6.29 61.02
N THR A 25 -28.94 -5.81 60.24
CA THR A 25 -29.11 -6.22 58.85
C THR A 25 -27.79 -6.01 58.13
N LYS A 26 -27.12 -7.11 57.79
CA LYS A 26 -25.99 -7.15 56.88
C LYS A 26 -26.37 -6.32 55.64
N PRO A 27 -25.54 -5.37 55.18
CA PRO A 27 -25.72 -4.78 53.85
C PRO A 27 -25.80 -5.93 52.84
N PRO A 28 -26.57 -5.80 51.74
CA PRO A 28 -26.54 -6.81 50.69
C PRO A 28 -25.08 -7.00 50.27
N GLU A 29 -24.59 -8.23 50.37
CA GLU A 29 -23.31 -8.62 49.81
C GLU A 29 -23.36 -8.32 48.32
N HIS A 30 -22.74 -7.22 47.89
CA HIS A 30 -22.23 -7.10 46.54
C HIS A 30 -21.02 -8.03 46.39
N GLY A 31 -21.28 -9.35 46.43
CA GLY A 31 -20.44 -10.35 45.78
C GLY A 31 -21.01 -10.52 44.37
N GLY A 32 -20.31 -10.26 43.29
CA GLY A 32 -18.87 -10.43 43.11
C GLY A 32 -18.73 -11.46 42.00
N HIS A 33 -18.44 -10.95 40.79
CA HIS A 33 -17.71 -11.54 39.66
C HIS A 33 -18.20 -10.87 38.37
N THR A 34 -17.63 -9.70 38.05
CA THR A 34 -17.80 -9.04 36.74
C THR A 34 -16.90 -9.64 35.65
N GLY A 35 -16.03 -10.59 36.01
CA GLY A 35 -15.10 -11.26 35.11
C GLY A 35 -15.71 -12.41 34.30
N PRO A 36 -14.91 -13.05 33.43
CA PRO A 36 -15.34 -14.20 32.65
C PRO A 36 -15.73 -15.39 33.54
N VAL A 37 -16.72 -16.16 33.10
CA VAL A 37 -17.14 -17.43 33.71
C VAL A 37 -16.29 -18.60 33.18
N SER A 38 -15.71 -18.45 31.98
CA SER A 38 -14.79 -19.40 31.39
C SER A 38 -13.72 -18.72 30.54
N GLU A 39 -12.59 -19.41 30.35
CA GLU A 39 -11.52 -19.01 29.42
C GLU A 39 -11.54 -19.92 28.19
N ALA A 40 -11.26 -19.35 27.03
CA ALA A 40 -11.17 -20.05 25.76
C ALA A 40 -9.97 -19.55 24.96
N GLU A 41 -9.37 -20.43 24.16
CA GLU A 41 -8.28 -20.07 23.25
C GLU A 41 -8.57 -20.53 21.83
N SER A 42 -8.17 -19.71 20.86
CA SER A 42 -8.21 -20.04 19.45
C SER A 42 -6.90 -19.67 18.76
N SER A 43 -6.42 -20.54 17.89
CA SER A 43 -5.20 -20.40 17.10
C SER A 43 -5.50 -20.65 15.62
N SER A 44 -4.50 -20.44 14.77
CA SER A 44 -4.58 -20.76 13.33
C SER A 44 -4.95 -22.23 13.04
N LYS A 45 -4.78 -23.15 13.99
CA LYS A 45 -5.21 -24.56 13.84
C LYS A 45 -6.72 -24.74 13.73
N GLN A 46 -7.51 -23.81 14.25
CA GLN A 46 -8.97 -23.82 14.14
C GLN A 46 -9.49 -23.00 12.95
N ARG A 47 -8.58 -22.51 12.09
CA ARG A 47 -8.91 -21.74 10.88
C ARG A 47 -9.49 -22.65 9.82
N GLU A 48 -10.74 -22.38 9.45
CA GLU A 48 -11.41 -23.08 8.34
C GLU A 48 -11.12 -22.40 7.00
N SER A 49 -11.03 -21.07 6.99
CA SER A 49 -10.73 -20.30 5.78
C SER A 49 -10.16 -18.92 6.10
N VAL A 50 -9.35 -18.39 5.20
CA VAL A 50 -8.86 -17.01 5.25
C VAL A 50 -8.93 -16.36 3.88
N ALA A 51 -9.33 -15.09 3.87
CA ALA A 51 -9.33 -14.24 2.70
C ALA A 51 -8.55 -12.95 3.01
N ILE A 52 -7.71 -12.52 2.09
CA ILE A 52 -6.90 -11.31 2.22
C ILE A 52 -7.19 -10.42 1.03
N THR A 53 -7.55 -9.18 1.30
CA THR A 53 -7.65 -8.13 0.29
C THR A 53 -6.53 -7.13 0.52
N VAL A 54 -5.62 -6.99 -0.44
CA VAL A 54 -4.42 -6.15 -0.31
C VAL A 54 -4.59 -4.88 -1.14
N TYR A 55 -4.19 -3.75 -0.56
CA TYR A 55 -4.27 -2.43 -1.18
C TYR A 55 -2.86 -1.94 -1.48
N ASN A 56 -2.70 -1.10 -2.50
CA ASN A 56 -1.41 -0.53 -2.93
C ASN A 56 -0.93 0.65 -2.04
N GLN A 57 -1.39 0.70 -0.79
CA GLN A 57 -1.07 1.73 0.21
C GLN A 57 -0.55 1.10 1.51
N ASN A 58 0.17 -0.02 1.40
CA ASN A 58 0.79 -0.73 2.52
C ASN A 58 -0.20 -1.18 3.62
N PHE A 59 -1.41 -1.59 3.24
CA PHE A 59 -2.34 -2.24 4.16
C PHE A 59 -3.19 -3.32 3.46
N GLY A 60 -3.81 -4.18 4.26
CA GLY A 60 -4.73 -5.21 3.78
C GLY A 60 -5.88 -5.43 4.76
N LEU A 61 -7.01 -5.90 4.24
CA LEU A 61 -8.13 -6.44 5.00
C LEU A 61 -7.97 -7.95 5.09
N VAL A 62 -7.87 -8.46 6.32
CA VAL A 62 -7.88 -9.90 6.60
C VAL A 62 -9.28 -10.27 7.05
N ARG A 63 -9.83 -11.34 6.48
CA ARG A 63 -11.06 -11.99 6.92
C ARG A 63 -10.78 -13.45 7.19
N GLU A 64 -11.10 -13.91 8.38
CA GLU A 64 -10.80 -15.26 8.82
C GLU A 64 -12.02 -15.90 9.48
N VAL A 65 -12.25 -17.18 9.18
CA VAL A 65 -13.31 -17.96 9.79
C VAL A 65 -12.69 -19.06 10.64
N ARG A 66 -13.09 -19.13 11.91
CA ARG A 66 -12.70 -20.18 12.85
C ARG A 66 -13.92 -20.84 13.49
N ASN A 67 -13.79 -22.11 13.82
CA ASN A 67 -14.73 -22.78 14.72
C ASN A 67 -14.15 -22.81 16.14
N VAL A 68 -14.84 -22.16 17.08
CA VAL A 68 -14.32 -21.90 18.43
C VAL A 68 -15.24 -22.47 19.51
N GLY A 69 -14.64 -23.14 20.49
CA GLY A 69 -15.33 -23.62 21.68
C GLY A 69 -15.36 -22.54 22.75
N LEU A 70 -16.49 -21.85 22.90
CA LEU A 70 -16.66 -20.72 23.82
C LEU A 70 -17.37 -21.08 25.12
N GLY A 71 -18.08 -22.21 25.17
CA GLY A 71 -19.03 -22.46 26.25
C GLY A 71 -20.26 -21.55 26.17
N LYS A 72 -21.03 -21.46 27.26
CA LYS A 72 -22.20 -20.58 27.37
C LYS A 72 -21.97 -19.52 28.45
N GLY A 73 -22.45 -18.31 28.23
CA GLY A 73 -22.27 -17.15 29.10
C GLY A 73 -21.00 -16.37 28.80
N ARG A 74 -20.49 -15.64 29.81
CA ARG A 74 -19.33 -14.76 29.65
C ARG A 74 -18.02 -15.55 29.53
N VAL A 75 -17.31 -15.38 28.43
CA VAL A 75 -16.05 -16.06 28.14
C VAL A 75 -14.95 -15.05 27.81
N SER A 76 -13.75 -15.27 28.34
CA SER A 76 -12.54 -14.57 27.88
C SER A 76 -11.90 -15.40 26.78
N LEU A 77 -11.94 -14.91 25.55
CA LEU A 77 -11.35 -15.56 24.37
C LEU A 77 -10.00 -14.94 24.03
N GLU A 78 -8.93 -15.73 24.12
CA GLU A 78 -7.63 -15.39 23.53
C GLU A 78 -7.57 -15.89 22.08
N PHE A 79 -7.54 -14.95 21.14
CA PHE A 79 -7.49 -15.21 19.70
C PHE A 79 -6.07 -14.92 19.17
N LYS A 80 -5.32 -16.00 18.98
CA LYS A 80 -3.89 -16.04 18.65
C LYS A 80 -3.67 -16.15 17.13
N ASP A 81 -2.41 -15.97 16.71
CA ASP A 81 -1.95 -16.03 15.31
C ASP A 81 -2.66 -15.01 14.39
N VAL A 82 -2.85 -13.79 14.90
CA VAL A 82 -3.27 -12.63 14.12
C VAL A 82 -2.05 -11.79 13.73
N SER A 83 -2.23 -10.90 12.74
CA SER A 83 -1.17 -9.98 12.34
C SER A 83 -0.60 -9.21 13.53
N ALA A 84 0.74 -9.08 13.56
CA ALA A 84 1.44 -8.22 14.51
C ALA A 84 1.23 -6.71 14.23
N HIS A 85 0.78 -6.38 13.02
CA HIS A 85 0.51 -5.03 12.54
C HIS A 85 -1.01 -4.79 12.34
N ILE A 86 -1.83 -5.54 13.05
CA ILE A 86 -3.28 -5.32 13.13
C ILE A 86 -3.59 -3.91 13.64
N GLN A 87 -4.62 -3.29 13.08
CA GLN A 87 -5.21 -2.04 13.58
C GLN A 87 -6.38 -2.42 14.50
N PRO A 88 -6.20 -2.40 15.84
CA PRO A 88 -7.18 -2.94 16.78
C PRO A 88 -8.57 -2.30 16.66
N GLU A 89 -8.62 -1.00 16.31
CA GLU A 89 -9.83 -0.22 16.11
C GLU A 89 -10.69 -0.69 14.91
N THR A 90 -10.14 -1.53 14.05
CA THR A 90 -10.83 -2.06 12.85
C THR A 90 -11.34 -3.48 13.03
N VAL A 91 -11.00 -4.11 14.16
CA VAL A 91 -11.33 -5.50 14.44
C VAL A 91 -12.83 -5.63 14.65
N SER A 92 -13.42 -6.61 13.96
CA SER A 92 -14.81 -7.01 14.12
C SER A 92 -14.88 -8.53 14.21
N ILE A 93 -15.73 -9.04 15.09
CA ILE A 93 -16.05 -10.46 15.24
C ILE A 93 -17.57 -10.63 15.16
N LYS A 94 -18.03 -11.63 14.41
CA LYS A 94 -19.44 -12.03 14.37
C LYS A 94 -19.59 -13.55 14.34
N SER A 95 -20.69 -14.06 14.88
CA SER A 95 -21.06 -15.45 14.67
C SER A 95 -21.69 -15.65 13.29
N LEU A 96 -21.23 -16.68 12.58
CA LEU A 96 -21.86 -17.20 11.36
C LEU A 96 -22.90 -18.28 11.67
N SER A 97 -22.97 -18.77 12.91
CA SER A 97 -23.90 -19.82 13.34
C SER A 97 -25.27 -19.26 13.75
N SER A 98 -25.28 -18.09 14.41
CA SER A 98 -26.48 -17.32 14.75
C SER A 98 -26.08 -15.90 15.16
N ALA A 99 -26.68 -14.88 14.53
CA ALA A 99 -26.30 -13.48 14.73
C ALA A 99 -26.48 -13.00 16.17
N ASP A 100 -27.50 -13.50 16.89
CA ASP A 100 -27.81 -13.10 18.28
C ASP A 100 -27.08 -13.95 19.33
N ALA A 101 -26.31 -14.96 18.90
CA ALA A 101 -25.69 -15.92 19.81
C ALA A 101 -24.31 -15.49 20.33
N LEU A 102 -23.80 -14.33 19.92
CA LEU A 102 -22.49 -13.83 20.36
C LEU A 102 -22.49 -12.30 20.50
N SER A 103 -22.24 -11.81 21.70
CA SER A 103 -22.09 -10.37 21.99
C SER A 103 -20.66 -10.07 22.43
N VAL A 104 -20.07 -8.99 21.93
CA VAL A 104 -18.76 -8.49 22.38
C VAL A 104 -18.98 -7.52 23.53
N LEU A 105 -18.41 -7.84 24.70
CA LEU A 105 -18.46 -6.98 25.88
C LEU A 105 -17.21 -6.10 25.98
N GLU A 106 -16.04 -6.68 25.75
CA GLU A 106 -14.75 -5.96 25.75
C GLU A 106 -13.83 -6.50 24.66
N GLN A 107 -12.96 -5.63 24.14
CA GLN A 107 -11.90 -5.98 23.20
C GLN A 107 -10.58 -5.35 23.65
N ASN A 108 -9.57 -6.19 23.80
CA ASN A 108 -8.23 -5.78 24.18
C ASN A 108 -7.22 -6.33 23.17
N TYR A 109 -6.30 -5.51 22.70
CA TYR A 109 -5.15 -5.96 21.93
C TYR A 109 -3.91 -5.95 22.82
N ARG A 110 -3.36 -7.13 23.10
CA ARG A 110 -2.11 -7.24 23.85
C ARG A 110 -0.96 -7.22 22.84
N TYR A 111 -0.12 -6.19 22.91
CA TYR A 111 1.01 -5.95 21.98
C TYR A 111 2.38 -5.96 22.67
N ASP A 112 2.43 -6.15 23.98
CA ASP A 112 3.68 -6.25 24.76
C ASP A 112 4.31 -7.65 24.51
N VAL A 113 4.92 -7.79 23.34
CA VAL A 113 5.59 -9.02 22.90
C VAL A 113 6.88 -9.23 23.70
N LEU A 114 7.17 -10.49 24.05
CA LEU A 114 8.40 -10.90 24.71
C LEU A 114 9.61 -10.60 23.81
N THR A 115 10.35 -9.54 24.16
CA THR A 115 11.68 -9.23 23.60
C THR A 115 12.69 -9.12 24.75
N PRO A 116 14.00 -9.30 24.52
CA PRO A 116 15.01 -9.11 25.56
C PRO A 116 14.89 -7.74 26.26
N GLN A 117 14.61 -6.70 25.46
CA GLN A 117 14.41 -5.33 25.91
C GLN A 117 13.14 -5.19 26.77
N LYS A 118 11.99 -5.71 26.31
CA LYS A 118 10.73 -5.70 27.09
C LYS A 118 10.85 -6.51 28.38
N LEU A 119 11.59 -7.62 28.34
CA LEU A 119 11.88 -8.42 29.52
C LEU A 119 12.71 -7.61 30.54
N LEU A 120 13.74 -6.89 30.10
CA LEU A 120 14.49 -5.96 30.96
C LEU A 120 13.60 -4.85 31.54
N GLU A 121 12.76 -4.21 30.71
CA GLU A 121 11.83 -3.16 31.14
C GLU A 121 10.86 -3.64 32.24
N LYS A 122 10.30 -4.85 32.13
CA LYS A 122 9.40 -5.43 33.16
C LYS A 122 10.12 -5.85 34.43
N TYR A 123 11.45 -5.91 34.41
CA TYR A 123 12.29 -6.23 35.56
C TYR A 123 12.96 -5.01 36.19
N VAL A 124 12.66 -3.78 35.74
CA VAL A 124 13.07 -2.56 36.45
C VAL A 124 12.52 -2.60 37.88
N GLY A 125 13.41 -2.39 38.86
CA GLY A 125 13.15 -2.52 40.30
C GLY A 125 13.15 -3.97 40.83
N LYS A 126 13.50 -4.96 40.00
CA LYS A 126 13.56 -6.37 40.37
C LYS A 126 14.97 -6.94 40.20
N LYS A 127 15.21 -8.08 40.87
CA LYS A 127 16.48 -8.81 40.78
C LYS A 127 16.51 -9.77 39.59
N ILE A 128 17.65 -9.83 38.92
CA ILE A 128 18.00 -10.76 37.84
C ILE A 128 19.37 -11.37 38.12
N ARG A 129 19.73 -12.43 37.39
CA ARG A 129 21.09 -12.99 37.40
C ARG A 129 21.85 -12.55 36.16
N VAL A 130 23.10 -12.15 36.34
CA VAL A 130 24.02 -11.82 35.25
C VAL A 130 25.17 -12.82 35.26
N TYR A 131 25.40 -13.47 34.13
CA TYR A 131 26.48 -14.44 33.95
C TYR A 131 27.60 -13.83 33.14
N ARG A 132 28.81 -13.79 33.68
CA ARG A 132 30.01 -13.33 32.98
C ARG A 132 31.01 -14.46 32.88
N TYR A 133 31.44 -14.77 31.66
CA TYR A 133 32.46 -15.78 31.44
C TYR A 133 33.80 -15.32 32.00
N ASN A 134 34.43 -16.16 32.83
CA ASN A 134 35.78 -15.92 33.33
C ASN A 134 36.76 -16.80 32.55
N GLU A 135 37.58 -16.17 31.70
CA GLU A 135 38.57 -16.85 30.85
C GLU A 135 39.63 -17.62 31.64
N LYS A 136 39.93 -17.21 32.87
CA LYS A 136 40.95 -17.87 33.71
C LYS A 136 40.44 -19.16 34.32
N THR A 137 39.15 -19.23 34.63
CA THR A 137 38.52 -20.40 35.27
C THR A 137 37.77 -21.28 34.28
N GLY A 138 37.51 -20.79 33.07
CA GLY A 138 36.74 -21.47 32.04
C GLY A 138 35.26 -21.65 32.42
N LYS A 139 34.73 -20.84 33.34
CA LYS A 139 33.36 -20.96 33.88
C LYS A 139 32.66 -19.62 33.90
N ASP A 140 31.33 -19.66 33.81
CA ASP A 140 30.48 -18.50 34.05
C ASP A 140 30.42 -18.17 35.54
N GLU A 141 30.70 -16.91 35.88
CA GLU A 141 30.46 -16.35 37.20
C GLU A 141 29.09 -15.68 37.22
N ALA A 142 28.30 -16.02 38.24
CA ALA A 142 26.95 -15.48 38.41
C ALA A 142 26.95 -14.31 39.42
N TYR A 143 26.29 -13.23 39.04
CA TYR A 143 26.13 -12.03 39.84
C TYR A 143 24.64 -11.73 40.03
N ASP A 144 24.21 -11.50 41.26
CA ASP A 144 22.88 -10.95 41.52
C ASP A 144 22.89 -9.46 41.20
N ALA A 145 21.98 -9.05 40.33
CA ALA A 145 21.85 -7.66 39.88
C ALA A 145 20.41 -7.17 40.06
N GLU A 146 20.23 -5.93 40.49
CA GLU A 146 18.94 -5.24 40.44
C GLU A 146 18.90 -4.32 39.22
N VAL A 147 17.87 -4.43 38.38
CA VAL A 147 17.73 -3.56 37.20
C VAL A 147 17.19 -2.22 37.65
N LEU A 148 17.94 -1.15 37.43
CA LEU A 148 17.53 0.21 37.81
C LEU A 148 16.91 0.98 36.63
N ALA A 149 17.36 0.71 35.40
CA ALA A 149 16.82 1.33 34.19
C ALA A 149 17.07 0.43 32.96
N ALA A 150 16.20 0.55 31.95
CA ALA A 150 16.30 -0.19 30.69
C ALA A 150 16.04 0.64 29.42
N GLU A 151 15.39 1.81 29.49
CA GLU A 151 14.88 2.53 28.30
C GLU A 151 15.95 3.09 27.35
N GLN A 152 17.08 3.58 27.88
CA GLN A 152 18.19 4.16 27.08
C GLN A 152 19.51 3.44 27.36
N GLY A 153 19.42 2.13 27.61
CA GLY A 153 20.53 1.29 28.07
C GLY A 153 20.26 0.71 29.45
N THR A 154 20.91 -0.41 29.74
CA THR A 154 20.72 -1.16 30.98
C THR A 154 21.61 -0.61 32.10
N VAL A 155 20.99 -0.16 33.19
CA VAL A 155 21.67 0.22 34.43
C VAL A 155 21.38 -0.84 35.48
N LEU A 156 22.44 -1.39 36.08
CA LEU A 156 22.37 -2.49 37.04
C LEU A 156 23.01 -2.06 38.36
N LYS A 157 22.45 -2.52 39.47
CA LYS A 157 23.13 -2.52 40.77
C LYS A 157 23.63 -3.92 41.07
N ILE A 158 24.95 -4.09 41.15
CA ILE A 158 25.61 -5.36 41.48
C ILE A 158 26.35 -5.16 42.81
N GLY A 159 25.87 -5.82 43.86
CA GLY A 159 26.34 -5.53 45.23
C GLY A 159 26.10 -4.07 45.61
N ASN A 160 27.18 -3.31 45.84
CA ASN A 160 27.15 -1.89 46.18
C ASN A 160 27.48 -0.96 44.99
N GLU A 161 27.76 -1.52 43.81
CA GLU A 161 28.14 -0.75 42.62
C GLU A 161 26.93 -0.54 41.71
N ILE A 162 26.76 0.68 41.21
CA ILE A 162 25.82 1.01 40.13
C ILE A 162 26.62 1.10 38.85
N THR A 163 26.29 0.26 37.88
CA THR A 163 27.06 0.09 36.64
C THR A 163 26.16 0.10 35.42
N TYR A 164 26.72 0.48 34.28
CA TYR A 164 26.08 0.45 32.97
C TYR A 164 27.02 -0.25 31.97
N ASN A 165 26.46 -0.81 30.90
CA ASN A 165 27.23 -1.58 29.90
C ASN A 165 28.05 -2.75 30.52
N PHE A 166 27.52 -3.37 31.57
CA PHE A 166 28.16 -4.53 32.20
C PHE A 166 28.13 -5.72 31.24
N PRO A 167 29.29 -6.31 30.87
CA PRO A 167 29.34 -7.42 29.93
C PRO A 167 28.85 -8.70 30.59
N GLY A 168 27.84 -9.35 30.01
CA GLY A 168 27.36 -10.65 30.48
C GLY A 168 26.03 -11.06 29.86
N ARG A 169 25.66 -12.32 30.07
CA ARG A 169 24.35 -12.86 29.71
C ARG A 169 23.36 -12.67 30.86
N PHE A 170 22.21 -12.08 30.58
CA PHE A 170 21.14 -11.92 31.57
C PHE A 170 20.27 -13.17 31.66
N ALA A 171 19.85 -13.49 32.87
CA ALA A 171 18.92 -14.56 33.17
C ALA A 171 17.83 -14.05 34.13
N PHE A 172 16.59 -14.25 33.72
CA PHE A 172 15.41 -13.82 34.45
C PHE A 172 14.80 -15.02 35.18
N PRO A 173 14.24 -14.84 36.38
CA PRO A 173 13.65 -15.94 37.13
C PRO A 173 12.40 -16.53 36.45
N GLU A 174 11.63 -15.72 35.73
CA GLU A 174 10.41 -16.12 35.03
C GLU A 174 10.10 -15.15 33.87
N VAL A 175 9.08 -15.47 33.06
CA VAL A 175 8.50 -14.52 32.12
C VAL A 175 7.32 -13.83 32.82
N PRO A 176 7.28 -12.50 32.93
CA PRO A 176 6.16 -11.77 33.54
C PRO A 176 4.83 -12.10 32.85
N ASP A 177 3.76 -12.29 33.62
CA ASP A 177 2.43 -12.72 33.13
C ASP A 177 1.83 -11.81 32.03
N ASN A 178 2.31 -10.58 31.90
CA ASN A 178 1.84 -9.61 30.90
C ASN A 178 2.72 -9.54 29.63
N LEU A 179 3.79 -10.32 29.54
CA LEU A 179 4.56 -10.48 28.30
C LEU A 179 4.11 -11.72 27.56
N ILE A 180 3.60 -11.51 26.34
CA ILE A 180 3.12 -12.60 25.49
C ILE A 180 4.12 -12.91 24.38
N ALA A 181 4.21 -14.16 23.97
CA ALA A 181 5.16 -14.56 22.91
C ALA A 181 4.79 -13.99 21.52
N LYS A 182 3.51 -13.68 21.30
CA LYS A 182 2.98 -13.13 20.03
C LYS A 182 1.80 -12.21 20.32
N PRO A 183 1.55 -11.18 19.49
CA PRO A 183 0.36 -10.35 19.62
C PRO A 183 -0.93 -11.18 19.62
N THR A 184 -1.83 -10.86 20.54
CA THR A 184 -3.06 -11.65 20.79
C THR A 184 -4.23 -10.70 21.02
N LEU A 185 -5.34 -10.96 20.32
CA LEU A 185 -6.61 -10.31 20.61
C LEU A 185 -7.27 -11.03 21.77
N VAL A 186 -7.73 -10.28 22.76
CA VAL A 186 -8.45 -10.81 23.91
C VAL A 186 -9.82 -10.18 23.96
N TRP A 187 -10.86 -11.00 23.82
CA TRP A 187 -12.25 -10.55 23.94
C TRP A 187 -12.88 -11.06 25.22
N LEU A 188 -13.67 -10.21 25.86
CA LEU A 188 -14.73 -10.66 26.76
C LEU A 188 -16.00 -10.77 25.92
N LEU A 189 -16.53 -11.98 25.76
CA LEU A 189 -17.71 -12.28 24.94
C LEU A 189 -18.83 -12.80 25.83
N ASP A 190 -20.08 -12.61 25.43
CA ASP A 190 -21.24 -13.35 25.94
C ASP A 190 -21.74 -14.32 24.86
N SER A 191 -21.65 -15.63 25.14
CA SER A 191 -21.94 -16.68 24.17
C SER A 191 -23.23 -17.44 24.51
N GLY A 192 -24.15 -17.55 23.54
CA GLY A 192 -25.38 -18.33 23.66
C GLY A 192 -25.21 -19.84 23.41
N ALA A 193 -24.09 -20.27 22.82
CA ALA A 193 -23.83 -21.67 22.50
C ALA A 193 -22.36 -22.07 22.63
N ALA A 194 -22.14 -23.33 23.01
CA ALA A 194 -20.83 -23.85 23.38
C ALA A 194 -19.81 -23.87 22.24
N GLN A 195 -20.28 -24.03 21.00
CA GLN A 195 -19.47 -23.95 19.79
C GLN A 195 -20.04 -22.84 18.92
N GLN A 196 -19.15 -22.01 18.38
CA GLN A 196 -19.50 -20.92 17.48
C GLN A 196 -18.57 -20.93 16.29
N LYS A 197 -19.13 -20.95 15.08
CA LYS A 197 -18.37 -20.57 13.89
C LYS A 197 -18.35 -19.05 13.82
N VAL A 198 -17.17 -18.45 13.94
CA VAL A 198 -16.98 -17.00 13.98
C VAL A 198 -16.22 -16.53 12.75
N GLU A 199 -16.63 -15.38 12.20
CA GLU A 199 -15.85 -14.62 11.23
C GLU A 199 -15.23 -13.42 11.95
N ILE A 200 -13.92 -13.25 11.79
CA ILE A 200 -13.20 -12.05 12.20
C ILE A 200 -12.77 -11.28 10.96
N SER A 201 -12.80 -9.95 11.05
CA SER A 201 -12.27 -9.07 10.01
C SER A 201 -11.48 -7.94 10.64
N TYR A 202 -10.33 -7.60 10.06
CA TYR A 202 -9.49 -6.51 10.55
C TYR A 202 -8.59 -5.96 9.45
N LEU A 203 -8.21 -4.69 9.57
CA LEU A 203 -7.13 -4.12 8.78
C LEU A 203 -5.78 -4.42 9.42
N SER A 204 -4.80 -4.73 8.58
CA SER A 204 -3.40 -4.90 8.93
C SER A 204 -2.56 -3.95 8.10
N GLN A 205 -1.54 -3.35 8.70
CA GLN A 205 -0.49 -2.67 7.94
C GLN A 205 0.51 -3.68 7.37
N ASN A 206 1.47 -3.20 6.59
CA ASN A 206 2.61 -3.99 6.09
C ASN A 206 2.22 -5.15 5.15
N LEU A 207 1.08 -5.00 4.49
CA LEU A 207 0.66 -5.79 3.34
C LEU A 207 0.63 -4.85 2.15
N ASN A 208 1.43 -5.08 1.12
CA ASN A 208 1.48 -4.20 -0.03
C ASN A 208 1.52 -4.99 -1.32
N TRP A 209 1.05 -4.40 -2.41
CA TRP A 209 1.25 -4.95 -3.74
C TRP A 209 1.56 -3.86 -4.77
N SER A 210 2.27 -4.24 -5.83
CA SER A 210 2.57 -3.40 -7.00
C SER A 210 2.35 -4.18 -8.29
N ALA A 211 2.12 -3.45 -9.39
CA ALA A 211 2.11 -4.01 -10.73
C ALA A 211 3.39 -3.61 -11.49
N ASP A 212 3.96 -4.56 -12.21
CA ASP A 212 5.11 -4.38 -13.08
C ASP A 212 4.81 -5.01 -14.43
N TYR A 213 5.11 -4.32 -15.52
CA TYR A 213 4.87 -4.79 -16.88
C TYR A 213 6.18 -4.93 -17.63
N VAL A 214 6.27 -5.99 -18.42
CA VAL A 214 7.39 -6.25 -19.32
C VAL A 214 6.84 -6.24 -20.74
N LEU A 215 7.28 -5.27 -21.54
CA LEU A 215 6.94 -5.16 -22.95
C LEU A 215 8.14 -5.56 -23.79
N VAL A 216 7.97 -6.54 -24.66
CA VAL A 216 8.99 -6.97 -25.61
C VAL A 216 8.55 -6.56 -27.00
N VAL A 217 9.21 -5.56 -27.59
CA VAL A 217 8.85 -5.06 -28.92
C VAL A 217 9.56 -5.83 -30.02
N ASP A 218 8.93 -5.89 -31.19
CA ASP A 218 9.46 -6.54 -32.38
C ASP A 218 10.57 -5.70 -33.06
N ASP A 219 11.20 -6.27 -34.09
CA ASP A 219 12.30 -5.62 -34.80
C ASP A 219 11.87 -4.32 -35.49
N LYS A 220 10.58 -4.17 -35.80
CA LYS A 220 10.01 -3.02 -36.51
C LYS A 220 9.46 -1.93 -35.60
N ASP A 221 9.38 -2.17 -34.29
CA ASP A 221 8.71 -1.30 -33.32
C ASP A 221 7.19 -1.13 -33.60
N GLU A 222 6.56 -2.11 -34.25
CA GLU A 222 5.14 -2.06 -34.66
C GLU A 222 4.26 -2.98 -33.79
N LYS A 223 4.88 -3.98 -33.15
CA LYS A 223 4.19 -4.95 -32.29
C LYS A 223 5.00 -5.28 -31.05
N GLY A 224 4.34 -5.88 -30.06
CA GLY A 224 5.03 -6.47 -28.94
C GLY A 224 4.21 -7.47 -28.12
N ASP A 225 4.89 -8.11 -27.19
CA ASP A 225 4.30 -8.97 -26.17
C ASP A 225 4.37 -8.24 -24.82
N LEU A 226 3.23 -8.09 -24.15
CA LEU A 226 3.09 -7.44 -22.86
C LEU A 226 2.73 -8.49 -21.79
N THR A 227 3.62 -8.68 -20.83
CA THR A 227 3.35 -9.50 -19.64
C THR A 227 3.25 -8.60 -18.41
N GLY A 228 2.14 -8.71 -17.68
CA GLY A 228 1.93 -8.00 -16.42
C GLY A 228 2.14 -8.91 -15.22
N TRP A 229 2.81 -8.41 -14.19
CA TRP A 229 3.10 -9.08 -12.93
C TRP A 229 2.51 -8.32 -11.77
N VAL A 230 1.90 -9.04 -10.83
CA VAL A 230 1.65 -8.55 -9.48
C VAL A 230 2.80 -9.01 -8.60
N THR A 231 3.40 -8.06 -7.89
CA THR A 231 4.29 -8.32 -6.76
C THR A 231 3.54 -8.06 -5.47
N LEU A 232 3.36 -9.09 -4.64
CA LEU A 232 2.78 -9.00 -3.30
C LEU A 232 3.88 -9.12 -2.25
N THR A 233 3.88 -8.24 -1.25
CA THR A 233 4.80 -8.28 -0.12
C THR A 233 4.03 -8.39 1.19
N ASN A 234 4.35 -9.38 2.02
CA ASN A 234 3.77 -9.54 3.34
C ASN A 234 4.84 -9.40 4.44
N ASN A 235 4.76 -8.30 5.17
CA ASN A 235 5.53 -8.05 6.39
C ASN A 235 4.59 -7.81 7.58
N SER A 236 3.41 -8.43 7.56
CA SER A 236 2.38 -8.27 8.59
C SER A 236 2.69 -9.02 9.90
N GLY A 237 3.76 -9.80 9.94
CA GLY A 237 4.13 -10.65 11.07
C GLY A 237 3.33 -11.96 11.15
N THR A 238 2.60 -12.32 10.10
CA THR A 238 1.78 -13.54 10.05
C THR A 238 1.69 -14.10 8.64
N SER A 239 1.85 -15.43 8.55
CA SER A 239 1.65 -16.19 7.32
C SER A 239 0.19 -16.62 7.18
N TYR A 240 -0.34 -16.48 5.97
CA TYR A 240 -1.70 -16.87 5.63
C TYR A 240 -1.67 -17.96 4.56
N GLU A 241 -1.74 -19.21 5.00
CA GLU A 241 -1.74 -20.38 4.14
C GLU A 241 -3.11 -20.59 3.50
N ASN A 242 -3.11 -21.04 2.24
CA ASN A 242 -4.31 -21.38 1.47
C ASN A 242 -5.35 -20.24 1.44
N ALA A 243 -4.89 -19.00 1.28
CA ALA A 243 -5.74 -17.80 1.35
C ALA A 243 -6.45 -17.52 0.02
N THR A 244 -7.70 -17.07 0.10
CA THR A 244 -8.34 -16.38 -1.03
C THR A 244 -7.73 -14.98 -1.14
N LEU A 245 -6.98 -14.72 -2.21
CA LEU A 245 -6.28 -13.46 -2.41
C LEU A 245 -7.07 -12.53 -3.33
N LYS A 246 -7.28 -11.30 -2.88
CA LYS A 246 -7.83 -10.20 -3.67
C LYS A 246 -6.91 -8.99 -3.61
N LEU A 247 -6.85 -8.24 -4.70
CA LEU A 247 -6.05 -7.03 -4.82
C LEU A 247 -6.95 -5.88 -5.24
N VAL A 248 -6.84 -4.75 -4.57
CA VAL A 248 -7.59 -3.54 -4.93
C VAL A 248 -6.64 -2.55 -5.59
N ALA A 249 -6.96 -2.17 -6.82
CA ALA A 249 -6.28 -1.10 -7.55
C ALA A 249 -7.17 0.14 -7.54
N GLY A 250 -6.66 1.20 -6.90
CA GLY A 250 -7.32 2.50 -6.84
C GLY A 250 -6.87 3.32 -5.64
N ASP A 251 -7.26 4.59 -5.60
CA ASP A 251 -6.87 5.51 -4.54
C ASP A 251 -7.90 5.52 -3.41
N VAL A 252 -7.72 4.59 -2.47
CA VAL A 252 -8.55 4.52 -1.26
C VAL A 252 -8.23 5.72 -0.37
N GLN A 253 -9.26 6.49 -0.01
CA GLN A 253 -9.10 7.60 0.92
C GLN A 253 -8.92 7.07 2.35
N ARG A 254 -7.84 7.49 3.00
CA ARG A 254 -7.57 7.19 4.41
C ARG A 254 -7.35 8.47 5.18
N VAL A 255 -7.92 8.53 6.38
CA VAL A 255 -7.61 9.59 7.35
C VAL A 255 -6.18 9.35 7.84
N SER A 256 -5.23 10.05 7.23
CA SER A 256 -3.81 9.95 7.58
C SER A 256 -3.54 10.64 8.92
N GLN A 257 -3.00 9.90 9.90
CA GLN A 257 -2.04 10.50 10.83
C GLN A 257 -0.72 10.54 10.07
N GLN A 258 -0.21 11.73 9.79
CA GLN A 258 1.04 11.93 9.07
C GLN A 258 2.18 11.13 9.73
N GLN A 259 2.50 9.99 9.15
CA GLN A 259 3.82 9.38 9.25
C GLN A 259 4.52 9.65 7.94
N MET A 260 5.50 10.56 7.97
CA MET A 260 6.49 10.64 6.90
C MET A 260 7.28 9.34 6.92
N MET A 261 7.26 8.61 5.81
CA MET A 261 8.10 7.43 5.62
C MET A 261 9.31 7.83 4.78
N ASP A 262 10.49 7.56 5.33
CA ASP A 262 11.78 7.66 4.66
C ASP A 262 11.85 6.67 3.50
N TYR A 263 12.22 7.15 2.33
CA TYR A 263 12.52 6.32 1.17
C TYR A 263 13.87 5.63 1.36
N ALA A 264 13.87 4.31 1.61
CA ALA A 264 15.04 3.47 1.40
C ALA A 264 14.87 2.73 0.06
N MET A 265 15.74 3.05 -0.90
CA MET A 265 15.83 2.33 -2.17
C MET A 265 16.43 0.94 -1.93
N ALA A 266 15.73 -0.11 -2.35
CA ALA A 266 16.28 -1.44 -2.48
C ALA A 266 16.43 -1.77 -3.97
N GLU A 267 17.67 -1.90 -4.44
CA GLU A 267 17.98 -2.57 -5.69
C GLU A 267 17.61 -4.05 -5.57
N THR A 268 16.90 -4.60 -6.56
CA THR A 268 16.76 -6.05 -6.72
C THR A 268 17.16 -6.47 -8.12
N ALA A 269 17.96 -7.54 -8.15
CA ALA A 269 18.52 -8.16 -9.32
C ALA A 269 17.45 -8.88 -10.15
N SER A 270 17.62 -8.81 -11.47
CA SER A 270 16.78 -9.41 -12.50
C SER A 270 16.81 -10.95 -12.51
N ALA A 271 15.63 -11.57 -12.60
CA ALA A 271 15.42 -12.99 -12.90
C ALA A 271 14.89 -13.19 -14.34
N PRO A 272 15.18 -14.33 -15.01
CA PRO A 272 14.73 -14.61 -16.37
C PRO A 272 13.25 -15.01 -16.46
N PRO A 273 12.59 -14.83 -17.62
CA PRO A 273 11.13 -14.99 -17.77
C PRO A 273 10.67 -16.46 -17.80
N PRO A 274 9.53 -16.80 -17.18
CA PRO A 274 8.87 -18.10 -17.33
C PRO A 274 7.95 -18.15 -18.58
N PRO A 275 7.55 -19.36 -19.04
CA PRO A 275 6.65 -19.56 -20.19
C PRO A 275 5.20 -19.11 -19.90
N PRO A 276 4.38 -18.89 -20.94
CA PRO A 276 3.05 -18.29 -20.82
C PRO A 276 2.13 -19.10 -19.91
N ALA A 277 1.42 -18.40 -19.03
CA ALA A 277 0.51 -18.96 -18.04
C ALA A 277 -0.91 -18.44 -18.29
N GLU A 278 -1.90 -19.30 -18.03
CA GLU A 278 -3.32 -18.92 -18.12
C GLU A 278 -3.65 -17.77 -17.15
N PRO A 279 -4.65 -16.92 -17.47
CA PRO A 279 -5.05 -15.80 -16.64
C PRO A 279 -5.39 -16.25 -15.21
N GLN A 280 -4.59 -15.85 -14.22
CA GLN A 280 -4.79 -16.26 -12.83
C GLN A 280 -5.72 -15.34 -12.06
N PHE A 281 -6.06 -14.16 -12.59
CA PHE A 281 -6.93 -13.19 -11.96
C PHE A 281 -8.26 -13.01 -12.69
N HIS A 282 -9.32 -12.84 -11.91
CA HIS A 282 -10.61 -12.35 -12.37
C HIS A 282 -10.80 -10.92 -11.87
N GLU A 283 -11.02 -9.99 -12.80
CA GLU A 283 -11.28 -8.58 -12.50
C GLU A 283 -12.80 -8.33 -12.38
N GLU A 284 -13.19 -7.55 -11.38
CA GLU A 284 -14.54 -7.02 -11.24
C GLU A 284 -14.50 -5.57 -10.72
N GLY A 285 -15.47 -4.75 -11.15
CA GLY A 285 -15.66 -3.43 -10.56
C GLY A 285 -16.07 -3.55 -9.10
N PHE A 286 -15.38 -2.82 -8.23
CA PHE A 286 -15.67 -2.74 -6.79
C PHE A 286 -15.68 -1.28 -6.36
N PHE A 287 -16.89 -0.72 -6.24
CA PHE A 287 -17.10 0.73 -6.09
C PHE A 287 -16.45 1.47 -7.29
N GLU A 288 -15.76 2.59 -7.06
CA GLU A 288 -14.97 3.33 -8.06
C GLU A 288 -13.54 2.76 -8.24
N TYR A 289 -13.31 1.50 -7.84
CA TYR A 289 -12.01 0.81 -7.89
C TYR A 289 -12.12 -0.53 -8.63
N HIS A 290 -10.97 -1.13 -8.92
CA HIS A 290 -10.91 -2.46 -9.53
C HIS A 290 -10.44 -3.51 -8.53
N LEU A 291 -11.16 -4.63 -8.46
CA LEU A 291 -10.85 -5.76 -7.60
C LEU A 291 -10.37 -6.93 -8.47
N TYR A 292 -9.13 -7.35 -8.24
CA TYR A 292 -8.52 -8.49 -8.93
C TYR A 292 -8.49 -9.67 -7.95
N THR A 293 -9.31 -10.69 -8.22
CA THR A 293 -9.36 -11.90 -7.39
C THR A 293 -8.51 -12.99 -8.02
N LEU A 294 -7.57 -13.56 -7.26
CA LEU A 294 -6.81 -14.71 -7.72
C LEU A 294 -7.73 -15.94 -7.77
N SER A 295 -7.82 -16.59 -8.93
CA SER A 295 -8.74 -17.69 -9.22
C SER A 295 -8.48 -18.96 -8.40
N ARG A 296 -7.30 -19.06 -7.78
CA ARG A 296 -6.88 -20.16 -6.92
C ARG A 296 -6.42 -19.64 -5.56
N PRO A 297 -6.53 -20.44 -4.50
CA PRO A 297 -5.89 -20.11 -3.22
C PRO A 297 -4.37 -19.97 -3.37
N ALA A 298 -3.77 -19.15 -2.51
CA ALA A 298 -2.32 -18.97 -2.46
C ALA A 298 -1.83 -18.77 -1.02
N ASP A 299 -0.60 -19.21 -0.75
CA ASP A 299 0.06 -18.99 0.53
C ASP A 299 0.69 -17.59 0.55
N VAL A 300 0.24 -16.71 1.42
CA VAL A 300 0.83 -15.38 1.62
C VAL A 300 1.69 -15.44 2.88
N LEU A 301 2.93 -15.92 2.74
CA LEU A 301 3.84 -16.14 3.86
C LEU A 301 4.42 -14.81 4.39
N ASP A 302 4.67 -14.74 5.70
CA ASP A 302 5.35 -13.59 6.31
C ASP A 302 6.80 -13.50 5.84
N LYS A 303 7.29 -12.28 5.62
CA LYS A 303 8.63 -11.95 5.11
C LYS A 303 8.92 -12.56 3.74
N GLU A 304 7.88 -12.67 2.92
CA GLU A 304 7.97 -13.15 1.56
C GLU A 304 7.48 -12.08 0.57
N GLN A 305 8.13 -12.06 -0.59
CA GLN A 305 7.62 -11.44 -1.81
C GLN A 305 7.11 -12.54 -2.75
N LYS A 306 5.86 -12.44 -3.17
CA LYS A 306 5.25 -13.35 -4.14
C LYS A 306 4.96 -12.62 -5.44
N GLN A 307 5.39 -13.19 -6.56
CA GLN A 307 5.02 -12.72 -7.88
C GLN A 307 4.00 -13.64 -8.52
N VAL A 308 2.97 -13.05 -9.12
CA VAL A 308 1.91 -13.75 -9.85
C VAL A 308 1.63 -13.02 -11.16
N THR A 309 1.44 -13.75 -12.24
CA THR A 309 1.07 -13.16 -13.53
C THR A 309 -0.32 -12.54 -13.45
N LEU A 310 -0.41 -11.26 -13.78
CA LEU A 310 -1.65 -10.51 -13.89
C LEU A 310 -2.32 -10.75 -15.25
N LEU A 311 -1.54 -10.58 -16.31
CA LEU A 311 -2.00 -10.66 -17.69
C LEU A 311 -0.85 -11.07 -18.60
N ASP A 312 -1.21 -11.65 -19.73
CA ASP A 312 -0.28 -12.00 -20.80
C ASP A 312 -0.97 -11.68 -22.13
N ALA A 313 -0.43 -10.72 -22.87
CA ALA A 313 -1.00 -10.23 -24.14
C ALA A 313 0.07 -10.31 -25.22
N HIS A 314 -0.24 -11.01 -26.31
CA HIS A 314 0.67 -11.24 -27.41
C HIS A 314 0.28 -10.43 -28.65
N ASP A 315 1.26 -10.09 -29.47
CA ASP A 315 1.06 -9.40 -30.75
C ASP A 315 0.21 -8.12 -30.61
N ILE A 316 0.41 -7.35 -29.54
CA ILE A 316 -0.26 -6.04 -29.38
C ILE A 316 0.31 -5.07 -30.41
N ALA A 317 -0.55 -4.30 -31.07
CA ALA A 317 -0.12 -3.25 -31.98
C ALA A 317 0.43 -2.06 -31.17
N ILE A 318 1.56 -1.52 -31.64
CA ILE A 318 2.30 -0.43 -31.03
C ILE A 318 2.56 0.63 -32.09
N GLU A 319 2.38 1.90 -31.73
CA GLU A 319 2.74 3.03 -32.56
C GLU A 319 3.94 3.76 -31.94
N LYS A 320 5.08 3.74 -32.63
CA LYS A 320 6.26 4.52 -32.22
C LYS A 320 6.15 5.96 -32.70
N LYS A 321 6.22 6.91 -31.76
CA LYS A 321 6.22 8.35 -32.06
C LYS A 321 7.53 9.03 -31.69
N LEU A 322 7.97 9.93 -32.56
CA LEU A 322 9.07 10.87 -32.28
C LEU A 322 8.46 12.25 -32.08
N ILE A 323 8.58 12.80 -30.87
CA ILE A 323 7.89 14.04 -30.51
C ILE A 323 8.89 15.15 -30.15
N PHE A 324 8.80 16.26 -30.88
CA PHE A 324 9.57 17.48 -30.63
C PHE A 324 8.71 18.50 -29.88
N PHE A 325 8.93 18.64 -28.58
CA PHE A 325 8.08 19.48 -27.72
C PHE A 325 8.42 20.97 -27.82
N GLY A 326 7.36 21.78 -27.91
CA GLY A 326 7.36 23.20 -27.63
C GLY A 326 7.11 23.52 -26.17
N ALA A 327 6.87 24.80 -25.90
CA ALA A 327 6.50 25.25 -24.57
C ALA A 327 5.65 26.53 -24.64
N ALA A 328 4.57 26.59 -23.86
CA ALA A 328 3.58 27.66 -23.96
C ALA A 328 4.14 29.06 -23.69
N GLN A 329 5.20 29.17 -22.88
CA GLN A 329 5.86 30.45 -22.62
C GLN A 329 6.50 31.07 -23.87
N TYR A 330 6.84 30.27 -24.89
CA TYR A 330 7.47 30.76 -26.12
C TYR A 330 6.60 31.80 -26.84
N TYR A 331 5.28 31.70 -26.72
CA TYR A 331 4.34 32.60 -27.39
C TYR A 331 4.07 33.91 -26.65
N ARG A 332 4.64 34.11 -25.47
CA ARG A 332 4.42 35.30 -24.63
C ARG A 332 5.64 36.23 -24.53
N GLY A 333 6.73 35.90 -25.21
CA GLY A 333 7.98 36.64 -25.13
C GLY A 333 8.66 36.86 -26.47
N ASN A 334 9.53 37.87 -26.50
CA ASN A 334 10.45 38.11 -27.59
C ASN A 334 11.74 37.34 -27.32
N TYR A 335 12.05 36.38 -28.18
CA TYR A 335 13.19 35.49 -28.10
C TYR A 335 13.98 35.54 -29.41
N GLY A 336 15.27 35.18 -29.35
CA GLY A 336 16.08 34.94 -30.54
C GLY A 336 16.04 33.46 -30.92
N GLN A 337 17.21 32.83 -30.92
CA GLN A 337 17.28 31.36 -30.89
C GLN A 337 16.86 30.89 -29.50
N VAL A 338 15.79 30.09 -29.44
CA VAL A 338 15.23 29.63 -28.16
C VAL A 338 15.97 28.39 -27.70
N VAL A 339 16.14 27.40 -28.58
CA VAL A 339 16.90 26.18 -28.28
C VAL A 339 17.67 25.73 -29.53
N SER A 340 18.88 25.23 -29.31
CA SER A 340 19.72 24.56 -30.30
C SER A 340 19.95 23.11 -29.88
N ASN A 341 19.95 22.18 -30.84
CA ASN A 341 20.12 20.74 -30.62
C ASN A 341 19.17 20.16 -29.57
N GLN A 342 17.93 20.65 -29.53
CA GLN A 342 16.91 20.06 -28.68
C GLN A 342 16.68 18.61 -29.09
N LYS A 343 16.62 17.74 -28.08
CA LYS A 343 16.36 16.31 -28.27
C LYS A 343 14.89 16.04 -28.61
N VAL A 344 14.66 15.03 -29.43
CA VAL A 344 13.35 14.55 -29.82
C VAL A 344 13.01 13.34 -28.96
N GLY A 345 11.90 13.38 -28.23
CA GLY A 345 11.50 12.28 -27.37
C GLY A 345 11.01 11.07 -28.18
N VAL A 346 11.28 9.87 -27.68
CA VAL A 346 10.80 8.60 -28.27
C VAL A 346 9.66 8.07 -27.38
N TYR A 347 8.51 7.78 -27.98
CA TYR A 347 7.32 7.28 -27.31
C TYR A 347 6.80 6.03 -28.00
N LEU A 348 6.17 5.15 -27.23
CA LEU A 348 5.37 4.04 -27.72
C LEU A 348 3.94 4.22 -27.23
N ASP A 349 3.01 4.19 -28.17
CA ASP A 349 1.57 4.27 -27.91
C ASP A 349 0.92 2.92 -28.20
N PHE A 350 0.00 2.49 -27.36
CA PHE A 350 -0.83 1.30 -27.60
C PHE A 350 -2.16 1.41 -26.85
N GLU A 351 -3.20 0.75 -27.37
CA GLU A 351 -4.54 0.83 -26.78
C GLU A 351 -4.83 -0.38 -25.89
N ASN A 352 -5.38 -0.13 -24.70
CA ASN A 352 -5.90 -1.17 -23.81
C ASN A 352 -7.28 -1.66 -24.25
N LYS A 353 -7.36 -2.24 -25.46
CA LYS A 353 -8.60 -2.72 -26.07
C LYS A 353 -8.55 -4.21 -26.34
N LYS A 354 -9.72 -4.86 -26.30
CA LYS A 354 -9.86 -6.27 -26.67
C LYS A 354 -9.44 -6.56 -28.11
N SER A 355 -9.69 -5.62 -29.03
CA SER A 355 -9.24 -5.72 -30.42
C SER A 355 -7.72 -5.67 -30.57
N ASN A 356 -7.01 -5.18 -29.55
CA ASN A 356 -5.55 -5.15 -29.47
C ASN A 356 -5.00 -6.25 -28.54
N HIS A 357 -5.77 -7.33 -28.33
CA HIS A 357 -5.45 -8.45 -27.43
C HIS A 357 -5.28 -8.05 -25.95
N MET A 358 -5.80 -6.89 -25.55
CA MET A 358 -5.85 -6.40 -24.18
C MET A 358 -7.31 -6.26 -23.70
N GLY A 359 -7.66 -5.19 -22.99
CA GLY A 359 -9.04 -4.88 -22.63
C GLY A 359 -9.40 -5.13 -21.16
N MET A 360 -8.42 -5.40 -20.32
CA MET A 360 -8.59 -5.40 -18.86
C MET A 360 -8.08 -4.09 -18.27
N PRO A 361 -8.76 -3.48 -17.29
CA PRO A 361 -8.22 -2.32 -16.57
C PRO A 361 -6.82 -2.63 -16.02
N LEU A 362 -5.84 -1.76 -16.32
CA LEU A 362 -4.46 -1.93 -15.90
C LEU A 362 -4.21 -1.15 -14.61
N PRO A 363 -3.74 -1.81 -13.53
CA PRO A 363 -3.24 -1.12 -12.37
C PRO A 363 -2.05 -0.21 -12.70
N LYS A 364 -1.93 0.94 -12.01
CA LYS A 364 -0.73 1.76 -12.08
C LYS A 364 0.52 0.93 -11.78
N GLY A 365 1.59 1.17 -12.53
CA GLY A 365 2.79 0.36 -12.48
C GLY A 365 3.87 0.82 -13.44
N VAL A 366 5.02 0.15 -13.42
CA VAL A 366 6.15 0.46 -14.30
C VAL A 366 6.13 -0.48 -15.50
N VAL A 367 6.24 0.07 -16.70
CA VAL A 367 6.41 -0.69 -17.94
C VAL A 367 7.88 -0.66 -18.33
N ARG A 368 8.52 -1.83 -18.35
CA ARG A 368 9.91 -2.01 -18.78
C ARG A 368 9.94 -2.59 -20.18
N VAL A 369 10.65 -1.92 -21.08
CA VAL A 369 10.62 -2.25 -22.50
C VAL A 369 11.94 -2.84 -22.93
N TYR A 370 11.84 -3.95 -23.67
CA TYR A 370 12.96 -4.70 -24.20
C TYR A 370 12.82 -4.89 -25.70
N LYS A 371 13.94 -4.94 -26.41
CA LYS A 371 14.00 -5.25 -27.84
C LYS A 371 15.13 -6.23 -28.12
N ALA A 372 14.94 -7.16 -29.05
CA ALA A 372 16.01 -8.02 -29.50
C ALA A 372 17.07 -7.21 -30.27
N ASP A 373 18.35 -7.43 -29.96
CA ASP A 373 19.44 -6.93 -30.80
C ASP A 373 19.68 -7.86 -31.99
N LYS A 374 20.65 -7.52 -32.85
CA LYS A 374 21.00 -8.32 -34.04
C LYS A 374 21.48 -9.75 -33.72
N SER A 375 21.85 -10.04 -32.47
CA SER A 375 22.22 -11.38 -32.01
C SER A 375 21.02 -12.18 -31.47
N GLY A 376 19.84 -11.56 -31.38
CA GLY A 376 18.63 -12.13 -30.80
C GLY A 376 18.53 -11.97 -29.28
N ALA A 377 19.49 -11.31 -28.63
CA ALA A 377 19.45 -11.06 -27.19
C ALA A 377 18.54 -9.88 -26.89
N LYS A 378 17.67 -10.01 -25.88
CA LYS A 378 16.80 -8.91 -25.42
C LYS A 378 17.62 -7.88 -24.66
N GLN A 379 17.60 -6.64 -25.13
CA GLN A 379 18.23 -5.48 -24.51
C GLN A 379 17.16 -4.56 -23.93
N PHE A 380 17.43 -3.99 -22.76
CA PHE A 380 16.59 -2.97 -22.16
C PHE A 380 16.69 -1.66 -22.97
N ILE A 381 15.55 -1.06 -23.33
CA ILE A 381 15.50 0.16 -24.14
C ILE A 381 14.83 1.35 -23.45
N GLY A 382 14.18 1.14 -22.30
CA GLY A 382 13.54 2.19 -21.53
C GLY A 382 12.50 1.66 -20.55
N GLU A 383 12.11 2.50 -19.60
CA GLU A 383 10.97 2.26 -18.73
C GLU A 383 10.19 3.56 -18.50
N ASP A 384 8.89 3.42 -18.27
CA ASP A 384 8.03 4.53 -17.86
C ASP A 384 6.94 4.01 -16.93
N SER A 385 6.28 4.91 -16.20
CA SER A 385 5.15 4.57 -15.35
C SER A 385 3.82 4.83 -16.06
N ILE A 386 2.86 3.92 -15.89
CA ILE A 386 1.46 4.14 -16.24
C ILE A 386 0.64 4.39 -14.98
N ASP A 387 -0.42 5.19 -15.10
CA ASP A 387 -1.43 5.32 -14.05
C ASP A 387 -2.46 4.17 -14.14
N HIS A 388 -3.45 4.15 -13.24
CA HIS A 388 -4.60 3.28 -13.37
C HIS A 388 -5.30 3.57 -14.71
N THR A 389 -5.18 2.65 -15.67
CA THR A 389 -5.71 2.83 -17.02
C THR A 389 -6.94 1.95 -17.23
N PRO A 390 -8.13 2.53 -17.40
CA PRO A 390 -9.35 1.79 -17.73
C PRO A 390 -9.21 1.00 -19.04
N ARG A 391 -10.18 0.11 -19.28
CA ARG A 391 -10.35 -0.49 -20.60
C ARG A 391 -10.65 0.60 -21.64
N ASP A 392 -10.27 0.31 -22.87
CA ASP A 392 -10.51 1.12 -24.05
C ASP A 392 -9.77 2.46 -24.13
N GLU A 393 -8.84 2.71 -23.22
CA GLU A 393 -7.98 3.89 -23.18
C GLU A 393 -6.62 3.68 -23.88
N GLU A 394 -6.01 4.77 -24.33
CA GLU A 394 -4.66 4.80 -24.91
C GLU A 394 -3.60 4.92 -23.82
N ILE A 395 -2.50 4.19 -23.98
CA ILE A 395 -1.32 4.23 -23.12
C ILE A 395 -0.17 4.78 -23.94
N ARG A 396 0.47 5.83 -23.42
CA ARG A 396 1.70 6.40 -23.98
C ARG A 396 2.83 6.28 -22.98
N ILE A 397 3.92 5.62 -23.37
CA ILE A 397 5.13 5.48 -22.54
C ILE A 397 6.34 6.09 -23.24
N LYS A 398 7.14 6.84 -22.48
CA LYS A 398 8.36 7.49 -22.96
C LYS A 398 9.55 6.55 -22.84
N MET A 399 10.22 6.27 -23.97
CA MET A 399 11.40 5.40 -24.03
C MET A 399 12.72 6.15 -23.87
N GLY A 400 12.70 7.48 -23.96
CA GLY A 400 13.87 8.32 -23.81
C GLY A 400 13.96 9.38 -24.91
N GLU A 401 15.18 9.68 -25.33
CA GLU A 401 15.49 10.73 -26.31
C GLU A 401 16.22 10.14 -27.51
N ALA A 402 15.82 10.53 -28.71
CA ALA A 402 16.47 10.12 -29.94
C ALA A 402 17.90 10.66 -30.00
N PHE A 403 18.85 9.80 -30.35
CA PHE A 403 20.24 10.20 -30.55
C PHE A 403 20.42 10.96 -31.87
N ASP A 404 19.92 10.37 -32.96
CA ASP A 404 20.14 10.82 -34.34
C ASP A 404 19.08 11.79 -34.88
N VAL A 405 18.08 12.18 -34.07
CA VAL A 405 17.07 13.15 -34.48
C VAL A 405 17.05 14.30 -33.50
N VAL A 406 17.32 15.50 -34.01
CA VAL A 406 17.43 16.73 -33.21
C VAL A 406 16.75 17.89 -33.92
N GLY A 407 16.35 18.91 -33.16
CA GLY A 407 15.73 20.11 -33.71
C GLY A 407 16.33 21.40 -33.16
N ASP A 408 16.36 22.43 -34.00
CA ASP A 408 16.63 23.81 -33.58
C ASP A 408 15.34 24.62 -33.67
N ARG A 409 15.07 25.46 -32.67
CA ARG A 409 13.90 26.37 -32.65
C ARG A 409 14.36 27.82 -32.59
N LYS A 410 13.87 28.63 -33.52
CA LYS A 410 14.16 30.05 -33.62
C LYS A 410 12.88 30.85 -33.78
N GLN A 411 12.72 31.89 -32.96
CA GLN A 411 11.74 32.93 -33.24
C GLN A 411 12.35 33.88 -34.27
N THR A 412 11.68 34.06 -35.40
CA THR A 412 12.18 34.83 -36.54
C THR A 412 11.60 36.23 -36.61
N ASP A 413 10.42 36.44 -36.02
CA ASP A 413 9.77 37.74 -35.90
C ASP A 413 8.90 37.77 -34.64
N TRP A 414 8.79 38.94 -34.02
CA TRP A 414 7.90 39.20 -32.89
C TRP A 414 7.25 40.57 -33.03
N LYS A 415 5.93 40.60 -32.91
CA LYS A 415 5.15 41.84 -32.97
C LYS A 415 4.10 41.87 -31.86
N THR A 416 4.20 42.86 -30.99
CA THR A 416 3.17 43.12 -29.98
C THR A 416 1.97 43.83 -30.63
N LEU A 417 0.75 43.38 -30.33
CA LEU A 417 -0.52 43.92 -30.82
C LEU A 417 -1.35 44.52 -29.67
N GLY A 418 -0.78 45.50 -28.96
CA GLY A 418 -1.38 46.10 -27.77
C GLY A 418 -0.96 45.38 -26.48
N ILE A 419 -1.84 45.38 -25.47
CA ILE A 419 -1.47 44.92 -24.11
C ILE A 419 -1.63 43.40 -23.94
N CYS A 420 -2.57 42.79 -24.68
CA CYS A 420 -2.95 41.38 -24.47
C CYS A 420 -2.89 40.50 -25.72
N ALA A 421 -2.14 40.93 -26.75
CA ALA A 421 -1.98 40.16 -27.97
C ALA A 421 -0.57 40.29 -28.56
N SER A 422 -0.10 39.23 -29.20
CA SER A 422 1.14 39.21 -29.95
C SER A 422 1.02 38.36 -31.21
N GLU A 423 1.91 38.63 -32.16
CA GLU A 423 2.23 37.72 -33.26
C GLU A 423 3.69 37.30 -33.16
N SER A 424 3.95 36.03 -33.44
CA SER A 424 5.30 35.48 -33.48
C SER A 424 5.46 34.58 -34.69
N SER A 425 6.58 34.71 -35.38
CA SER A 425 7.00 33.79 -36.45
C SER A 425 8.07 32.84 -35.93
N TRP A 426 7.98 31.58 -36.32
CA TRP A 426 8.86 30.52 -35.86
C TRP A 426 9.46 29.77 -37.04
N GLU A 427 10.72 29.36 -36.88
CA GLU A 427 11.40 28.38 -37.72
C GLU A 427 11.88 27.24 -36.83
N ILE A 428 11.51 26.01 -37.18
CA ILE A 428 11.97 24.78 -36.56
C ILE A 428 12.70 23.97 -37.63
N GLU A 429 14.00 23.78 -37.47
CA GLU A 429 14.80 22.92 -38.36
C GLU A 429 15.00 21.57 -37.67
N LEU A 430 14.34 20.54 -38.19
CA LEU A 430 14.54 19.16 -37.76
C LEU A 430 15.62 18.51 -38.61
N ARG A 431 16.55 17.81 -37.97
CA ARG A 431 17.67 17.10 -38.62
C ARG A 431 17.59 15.62 -38.28
N ASN A 432 17.63 14.78 -39.30
CA ASN A 432 17.63 13.34 -39.18
C ASN A 432 18.97 12.79 -39.66
N HIS A 433 19.76 12.26 -38.73
CA HIS A 433 21.04 11.64 -38.98
C HIS A 433 20.94 10.14 -39.23
N LYS A 434 19.74 9.55 -39.25
CA LYS A 434 19.54 8.13 -39.60
C LYS A 434 19.67 7.88 -41.10
N ASP A 435 19.86 6.61 -41.47
CA ASP A 435 19.85 6.13 -42.87
C ASP A 435 18.43 5.93 -43.44
N GLU A 436 17.41 6.13 -42.62
CA GLU A 436 15.99 6.03 -42.99
C GLU A 436 15.26 7.35 -42.70
N ALA A 437 14.17 7.59 -43.42
CA ALA A 437 13.31 8.74 -43.14
C ALA A 437 12.58 8.57 -41.81
N ALA A 438 12.28 9.67 -41.14
CA ALA A 438 11.58 9.67 -39.87
C ALA A 438 10.48 10.73 -39.86
N THR A 439 9.31 10.36 -39.36
CA THR A 439 8.24 11.33 -39.07
C THR A 439 8.42 11.83 -37.65
N VAL A 440 8.42 13.15 -37.47
CA VAL A 440 8.49 13.81 -36.17
C VAL A 440 7.23 14.64 -35.97
N GLU A 441 6.50 14.38 -34.89
CA GLU A 441 5.40 15.22 -34.42
C GLU A 441 6.01 16.45 -33.71
N VAL A 442 5.90 17.63 -34.32
CA VAL A 442 6.21 18.89 -33.65
C VAL A 442 4.97 19.25 -32.83
N ARG A 443 5.05 19.12 -31.51
CA ARG A 443 3.93 19.36 -30.59
C ARG A 443 4.12 20.68 -29.86
N GLU A 444 3.27 21.66 -30.13
CA GLU A 444 3.37 23.02 -29.60
C GLU A 444 2.23 23.30 -28.60
N PRO A 445 2.53 23.30 -27.28
CA PRO A 445 1.60 23.79 -26.27
C PRO A 445 1.48 25.29 -26.39
N ILE A 446 0.26 25.82 -26.43
CA ILE A 446 -0.05 27.24 -26.62
C ILE A 446 -1.20 27.64 -25.69
N ASN A 447 -1.09 28.78 -25.02
CA ASN A 447 -2.13 29.24 -24.09
C ASN A 447 -2.82 30.50 -24.61
N GLY A 448 -4.12 30.62 -24.34
CA GLY A 448 -4.96 31.74 -24.78
C GLY A 448 -5.64 31.47 -26.12
N ASP A 449 -6.34 32.46 -26.66
CA ASP A 449 -6.91 32.39 -28.00
C ASP A 449 -5.81 32.49 -29.03
N TRP A 450 -5.76 31.56 -29.98
CA TRP A 450 -4.71 31.55 -31.00
C TRP A 450 -5.25 31.28 -32.40
N GLU A 451 -4.52 31.83 -33.36
CA GLU A 451 -4.79 31.67 -34.79
C GLU A 451 -3.45 31.52 -35.53
N ILE A 452 -3.29 30.44 -36.30
CA ILE A 452 -2.15 30.29 -37.19
C ILE A 452 -2.43 31.10 -38.46
N LEU A 453 -1.65 32.17 -38.64
CA LEU A 453 -1.76 33.12 -39.74
C LEU A 453 -1.08 32.62 -41.02
N SER A 454 0.00 31.86 -40.86
CA SER A 454 0.71 31.21 -41.97
C SER A 454 1.44 29.97 -41.47
N GLU A 455 1.59 28.97 -42.34
CA GLU A 455 2.22 27.70 -42.01
C GLU A 455 2.83 27.05 -43.27
N SER A 456 4.00 26.42 -43.13
CA SER A 456 4.60 25.62 -44.20
C SER A 456 4.13 24.17 -44.21
N HIS A 457 3.62 23.69 -43.06
CA HIS A 457 3.01 22.38 -42.89
C HIS A 457 1.63 22.60 -42.30
N ARG A 458 0.64 21.80 -42.71
CA ARG A 458 -0.71 21.95 -42.19
C ARG A 458 -0.75 21.52 -40.72
N HIS A 459 -1.12 22.42 -39.82
CA HIS A 459 -1.32 22.06 -38.41
C HIS A 459 -2.55 21.17 -38.24
N LYS A 460 -2.52 20.37 -37.17
CA LYS A 460 -3.70 19.78 -36.55
C LYS A 460 -3.94 20.48 -35.22
N LYS A 461 -5.18 20.87 -34.95
CA LYS A 461 -5.59 21.36 -33.65
C LYS A 461 -5.98 20.15 -32.79
N GLU A 462 -5.13 19.78 -31.86
CA GLU A 462 -5.38 18.65 -30.95
C GLU A 462 -6.43 19.02 -29.90
N ASP A 463 -6.25 20.19 -29.29
CA ASP A 463 -7.14 20.72 -28.27
C ASP A 463 -7.08 22.27 -28.25
N ALA A 464 -7.70 22.90 -27.25
CA ALA A 464 -7.71 24.36 -27.12
C ALA A 464 -6.31 24.96 -26.89
N HIS A 465 -5.37 24.17 -26.38
CA HIS A 465 -4.05 24.58 -25.92
C HIS A 465 -2.90 23.85 -26.60
N THR A 466 -3.16 23.09 -27.67
CA THR A 466 -2.12 22.35 -28.38
C THR A 466 -2.41 22.26 -29.86
N PHE A 467 -1.40 22.50 -30.68
CA PHE A 467 -1.40 22.13 -32.09
C PHE A 467 -0.14 21.34 -32.45
N THR A 468 -0.24 20.53 -33.50
CA THR A 468 0.81 19.63 -33.95
C THR A 468 1.09 19.81 -35.43
N PHE A 469 2.31 19.46 -35.85
CA PHE A 469 2.66 19.20 -37.25
C PHE A 469 3.31 17.83 -37.36
N ASP A 470 2.85 17.01 -38.31
CA ASP A 470 3.55 15.78 -38.69
C ASP A 470 4.57 16.12 -39.78
N VAL A 471 5.85 16.00 -39.43
CA VAL A 471 6.95 16.41 -40.30
C VAL A 471 7.75 15.21 -40.74
N ASN A 472 7.68 14.88 -42.03
CA ASN A 472 8.58 13.89 -42.61
C ASN A 472 9.97 14.50 -42.81
N VAL A 473 10.98 13.90 -42.18
CA VAL A 473 12.39 14.28 -42.29
C VAL A 473 13.15 13.18 -43.04
N PRO A 474 13.63 13.43 -44.28
CA PRO A 474 14.33 12.43 -45.07
C PRO A 474 15.55 11.84 -44.36
N ALA A 475 15.95 10.64 -44.77
CA ALA A 475 17.21 10.02 -44.36
C ALA A 475 18.40 10.96 -44.60
N ARG A 476 19.30 11.07 -43.63
CA ARG A 476 20.48 11.97 -43.65
C ARG A 476 20.13 13.42 -44.05
N GLY A 477 18.91 13.86 -43.75
CA GLY A 477 18.33 15.09 -44.26
C GLY A 477 17.87 16.04 -43.17
N LYS A 478 17.24 17.13 -43.61
CA LYS A 478 16.62 18.11 -42.73
C LYS A 478 15.35 18.70 -43.34
N THR A 479 14.40 19.07 -42.49
CA THR A 479 13.13 19.70 -42.89
C THR A 479 12.90 20.93 -42.02
N LYS A 480 12.43 22.02 -42.64
CA LYS A 480 12.09 23.26 -41.93
C LYS A 480 10.59 23.44 -41.84
N VAL A 481 10.08 23.58 -40.62
CA VAL A 481 8.71 24.04 -40.36
C VAL A 481 8.78 25.53 -40.08
N THR A 482 7.99 26.32 -40.80
CA THR A 482 7.82 27.75 -40.54
C THR A 482 6.35 28.05 -40.34
N TYR A 483 6.05 28.85 -39.33
CA TYR A 483 4.68 29.27 -39.08
C TYR A 483 4.65 30.63 -38.39
N ARG A 484 3.56 31.37 -38.58
CA ARG A 484 3.24 32.59 -37.84
C ARG A 484 1.96 32.37 -37.07
N VAL A 485 1.99 32.66 -35.78
CA VAL A 485 0.84 32.52 -34.89
C VAL A 485 0.53 33.84 -34.22
N ARG A 486 -0.75 34.15 -34.11
CA ARG A 486 -1.28 35.23 -33.27
C ARG A 486 -1.84 34.62 -31.99
N VAL A 487 -1.51 35.21 -30.85
CA VAL A 487 -2.01 34.79 -29.53
C VAL A 487 -2.65 35.97 -28.81
N ARG A 488 -3.77 35.73 -28.13
CA ARG A 488 -4.51 36.64 -27.26
C ARG A 488 -4.73 36.01 -25.89
N TRP A 489 -4.56 36.79 -24.82
CA TRP A 489 -4.73 36.33 -23.43
C TRP A 489 -5.63 37.25 -22.59
N CYS A 490 -6.32 38.15 -23.29
CA CYS A 490 -7.62 38.71 -22.98
C CYS A 490 -8.60 38.11 -24.01
#